data_AF-A0A7Y6UC85-F1
#
_entry.id   AF-A0A7Y6UC85-F1
#
_cell.length_a   1.000
_cell.length_b   1.000
_cell.length_c   1.000
_cell.angle_alpha   90.00
_cell.angle_beta   90.00
_cell.angle_gamma   90.00
#
_symmetry.space_group_name_H-M   'P 1'
#
loop_
_entity.id
_entity.type
_entity.pdbx_description
1 polymer ?
#
loop_
_entity_poly.entity_id
_entity_poly.type
_entity_poly.pdbx_seq_one_letter_code
_entity_poly.pdbx_strand_id
1 'polypeptide(L)'
;YYALQQLPKKLETLTLPEYAVYQNLRAATIGFGAREEFKDPSLLSRGTDWQNEIFRTAPMHNHQINISGGSKSMKYSLSGGYMQQDGIVFGSDF
;
A
#
# COMPACT_ATOMS: atom_id res chain seq x y z
N TYR A 1 13.45 -15.88 -9.83
CA TYR A 1 12.09 -16.13 -9.33
C TYR A 1 11.28 -14.85 -9.45
N TYR A 2 9.97 -14.99 -9.71
CA TYR A 2 9.02 -13.90 -9.88
C TYR A 2 7.99 -13.95 -8.76
N ALA A 3 7.72 -12.83 -8.12
CA ALA A 3 6.75 -12.72 -7.03
C ALA A 3 5.87 -11.47 -7.21
N LEU A 4 4.68 -11.49 -6.60
CA LEU A 4 3.80 -10.34 -6.50
C LEU A 4 3.72 -9.89 -5.04
N GLN A 5 3.96 -8.62 -4.78
CA GLN A 5 3.80 -7.99 -3.48
C GLN A 5 2.51 -7.18 -3.44
N GLN A 6 1.78 -7.24 -2.34
CA GLN A 6 0.53 -6.51 -2.13
C GLN A 6 0.34 -6.14 -0.65
N LEU A 7 -0.51 -5.16 -0.38
CA LEU A 7 -0.89 -4.82 0.99
C LEU A 7 -1.63 -6.00 1.66
N PRO A 8 -1.16 -6.54 2.81
CA PRO A 8 -1.75 -7.74 3.40
C PRO A 8 -3.21 -7.57 3.83
N LYS A 9 -3.59 -6.39 4.35
CA LYS A 9 -4.95 -6.07 4.77
C LYS A 9 -5.17 -4.55 4.71
N LYS A 10 -6.29 -4.13 4.12
CA LYS A 10 -6.77 -2.74 4.17
C LYS A 10 -7.50 -2.49 5.49
N LEU A 11 -7.31 -1.30 6.05
CA LEU A 11 -8.08 -0.83 7.20
C LEU A 11 -9.49 -0.43 6.74
N GLU A 12 -10.48 -0.75 7.56
CA GLU A 12 -11.83 -0.24 7.33
C GLU A 12 -11.87 1.22 7.78
N THR A 13 -12.15 2.12 6.82
CA THR A 13 -12.23 3.57 7.06
C THR A 13 -13.63 4.06 6.80
N LEU A 14 -14.03 5.11 7.53
CA LEU A 14 -15.30 5.78 7.27
C LEU A 14 -15.32 6.33 5.84
N THR A 15 -16.43 6.10 5.17
CA THR A 15 -16.78 6.82 3.94
C THR A 15 -17.10 8.29 4.27
N LEU A 16 -17.06 9.16 3.27
CA LEU A 16 -17.36 10.57 3.47
C LEU A 16 -18.76 10.83 4.10
N PRO A 17 -19.85 10.10 3.72
CA PRO A 17 -21.15 10.24 4.37
C PRO A 17 -21.13 9.81 5.84
N GLU A 18 -20.48 8.69 6.17
CA GLU A 18 -20.37 8.19 7.54
C GLU A 18 -19.55 9.16 8.42
N TYR A 19 -18.49 9.73 7.86
CA TYR A 19 -17.71 10.77 8.51
C TYR A 19 -18.54 12.04 8.76
N ALA A 20 -19.36 12.47 7.79
CA ALA A 20 -20.25 13.62 7.93
C ALA A 20 -21.28 13.40 9.06
N VAL A 21 -21.88 12.21 9.13
CA VAL A 21 -22.78 11.83 10.24
C VAL A 21 -22.07 11.93 11.59
N TYR A 22 -20.88 11.35 11.70
CA TYR A 22 -20.08 11.42 12.93
C TYR A 22 -19.79 12.88 13.34
N GLN A 23 -19.40 13.72 12.38
CA GLN A 23 -19.09 15.13 12.65
C GLN A 23 -20.32 15.93 13.07
N ASN A 24 -21.48 15.67 12.48
CA ASN A 24 -22.74 16.29 12.90
C ASN A 24 -23.12 15.90 14.32
N LEU A 25 -23.02 14.61 14.67
CA LEU A 25 -23.28 14.12 16.03
C LEU A 25 -22.36 14.78 17.06
N ARG A 26 -21.06 14.86 16.74
CA ARG A 26 -20.07 15.54 17.56
C ARG A 26 -20.42 17.02 17.72
N ALA A 27 -20.70 17.73 16.62
CA ALA A 27 -21.05 19.15 16.64
C ALA A 27 -22.31 19.43 17.44
N ALA A 28 -23.34 18.57 17.34
CA ALA A 28 -24.56 18.67 18.14
C ALA A 28 -24.29 18.47 19.64
N THR A 29 -23.32 17.63 20.00
CA THR A 29 -22.96 17.35 21.40
C THR A 29 -22.15 18.50 22.02
N ILE A 30 -21.16 19.03 21.31
CA ILE A 30 -20.27 20.07 21.83
C ILE A 30 -20.74 21.51 21.52
N GLY A 31 -21.78 21.66 20.70
CA GLY A 31 -22.35 22.96 20.29
C GLY A 31 -21.49 23.77 19.31
N PHE A 32 -20.44 23.18 18.74
CA PHE A 32 -19.50 23.87 17.85
C PHE A 32 -19.00 22.95 16.71
N GLY A 33 -18.66 23.54 15.57
CA GLY A 33 -18.05 22.84 14.43
C GLY A 33 -19.04 22.18 13.48
N ALA A 34 -20.31 22.59 13.51
CA ALA A 34 -21.27 22.25 12.48
C ALA A 34 -20.80 22.81 11.13
N ARG A 35 -20.97 22.03 10.06
CA ARG A 35 -20.54 22.37 8.70
C ARG A 35 -21.73 22.26 7.77
N GLU A 36 -21.91 23.25 6.89
CA GLU A 36 -23.03 23.29 5.95
C GLU A 36 -22.96 22.10 4.99
N GLU A 37 -21.75 21.76 4.57
CA GLU A 37 -21.41 20.70 3.63
C GLU A 37 -21.77 19.30 4.15
N PHE A 38 -21.96 19.17 5.46
CA PHE A 38 -22.32 17.90 6.11
C PHE A 38 -23.78 17.82 6.51
N LYS A 39 -24.59 18.87 6.31
CA LYS A 39 -26.01 18.87 6.72
C LYS A 39 -26.83 17.75 6.11
N ASP A 40 -26.56 17.41 4.85
CA ASP A 40 -27.19 16.28 4.17
C ASP A 40 -26.13 15.27 3.69
N PRO A 41 -25.77 14.29 4.56
CA PRO A 41 -24.82 13.25 4.19
C PRO A 41 -25.26 12.37 3.01
N SER A 42 -26.55 12.34 2.67
CA SER A 42 -27.05 11.52 1.56
C SER A 42 -26.64 12.04 0.18
N LEU A 43 -26.31 13.34 0.11
CA LEU A 43 -25.80 13.99 -1.10
C LEU A 43 -24.30 13.78 -1.30
N LEU A 44 -23.61 13.28 -0.28
CA LEU A 44 -22.17 13.03 -0.33
C LEU A 44 -21.90 11.70 -1.03
N SER A 45 -20.95 11.70 -1.98
CA SER A 45 -20.43 10.46 -2.54
C SER A 45 -19.60 9.71 -1.50
N ARG A 46 -19.21 8.46 -1.79
CA ARG A 46 -18.39 7.63 -0.88
C ARG A 46 -17.08 8.30 -0.43
N GLY A 47 -16.58 9.27 -1.20
CA GLY A 47 -15.28 9.89 -1.00
C GLY A 47 -14.12 9.08 -1.59
N THR A 48 -12.90 9.57 -1.40
CA THR A 48 -11.68 8.94 -1.90
C THR A 48 -11.17 7.89 -0.90
N ASP A 49 -10.98 6.65 -1.38
CA ASP A 49 -10.27 5.63 -0.62
C ASP A 49 -8.76 5.77 -0.87
N TRP A 50 -8.09 6.50 0.02
CA TRP A 50 -6.66 6.76 -0.08
C TRP A 50 -5.80 5.49 0.01
N GLN A 51 -6.28 4.41 0.62
CA GLN A 51 -5.53 3.15 0.62
C GLN A 51 -5.50 2.54 -0.79
N ASN A 52 -6.57 2.69 -1.58
CA ASN A 52 -6.57 2.27 -2.98
C ASN A 52 -5.71 3.17 -3.86
N GLU A 53 -5.63 4.46 -3.53
CA GLU A 53 -4.87 5.42 -4.33
C GLU A 53 -3.36 5.32 -4.07
N ILE A 54 -2.96 4.95 -2.85
CA ILE A 54 -1.55 4.87 -2.45
C ILE A 54 -0.97 3.48 -2.74
N PHE A 55 -1.75 2.42 -2.51
CA PHE A 55 -1.23 1.04 -2.59
C PHE A 55 -1.58 0.35 -3.90
N ARG A 56 -0.59 -0.30 -4.49
CA ARG A 56 -0.71 -1.16 -5.67
C ARG A 56 -0.17 -2.57 -5.42
N THR A 57 -0.57 -3.50 -6.27
CA THR A 57 0.14 -4.79 -6.41
C THR A 57 1.38 -4.54 -7.25
N ALA A 58 2.55 -4.93 -6.75
CA ALA A 58 3.83 -4.64 -7.37
C ALA A 58 4.63 -5.92 -7.66
N PRO A 59 5.17 -6.10 -8.88
CA PRO A 59 5.98 -7.26 -9.22
C PRO A 59 7.40 -7.16 -8.63
N MET A 60 7.99 -8.33 -8.35
CA MET A 60 9.38 -8.46 -7.91
C MET A 60 10.10 -9.54 -8.71
N HIS A 61 11.30 -9.23 -9.19
CA HIS A 61 12.18 -10.11 -9.95
C HIS A 61 13.50 -10.30 -9.23
N ASN A 62 13.92 -11.55 -9.03
CA ASN A 62 15.24 -11.89 -8.49
C ASN A 62 15.91 -12.96 -9.34
N HIS A 63 17.10 -12.66 -9.86
CA HIS A 63 17.94 -13.55 -10.65
C HIS A 63 19.25 -13.79 -9.92
N GLN A 64 19.59 -15.05 -9.66
CA GLN A 64 20.84 -15.42 -9.00
C GLN A 64 21.54 -16.49 -9.82
N ILE A 65 22.81 -16.24 -10.16
CA ILE A 65 23.67 -17.14 -10.92
C ILE A 65 24.84 -17.51 -10.02
N ASN A 66 25.06 -18.81 -9.83
CA ASN A 66 26.16 -19.34 -9.04
C ASN A 66 26.89 -20.40 -9.86
N ILE A 67 28.19 -20.23 -10.04
CA ILE A 67 29.08 -21.18 -10.70
C ILE A 67 30.14 -21.58 -9.67
N SER A 68 30.14 -22.84 -9.27
CA SER A 68 31.12 -23.36 -8.31
C SER A 68 31.70 -24.68 -8.80
N GLY A 69 32.97 -24.91 -8.50
CA GLY A 69 33.72 -26.08 -8.96
C GLY A 69 35.06 -26.22 -8.25
N GLY A 70 35.69 -27.39 -8.32
CA GLY A 70 36.98 -27.61 -7.67
C GLY A 70 37.50 -29.04 -7.76
N SER A 71 38.83 -29.19 -7.68
CA SER A 71 39.53 -30.49 -7.58
C SER A 71 40.06 -30.70 -6.14
N LYS A 72 40.77 -31.82 -5.89
CA LYS A 72 41.34 -32.16 -4.57
C LYS A 72 42.25 -31.06 -3.97
N SER A 73 42.79 -30.15 -4.78
CA SER A 73 43.77 -29.15 -4.34
C SER A 73 43.32 -27.70 -4.53
N MET A 74 42.19 -27.43 -5.20
CA MET A 74 41.71 -26.07 -5.43
C MET A 74 40.20 -26.03 -5.60
N LYS A 75 39.54 -25.07 -4.93
CA LYS A 75 38.10 -24.78 -5.08
C LYS A 75 37.93 -23.34 -5.57
N TYR A 76 36.98 -23.12 -6.46
CA TYR A 76 36.58 -21.79 -6.93
C TYR A 76 35.06 -21.66 -6.91
N SER A 77 34.60 -20.43 -6.69
CA SER A 77 33.19 -20.06 -6.67
C SER A 77 33.06 -18.65 -7.22
N LEU A 78 32.15 -18.46 -8.17
CA LEU A 78 31.73 -17.20 -8.72
C LEU A 78 30.22 -17.09 -8.56
N SER A 79 29.76 -15.99 -7.98
CA SER A 79 28.33 -15.71 -7.83
C SER A 79 28.00 -14.29 -8.29
N GLY A 80 26.80 -14.13 -8.82
CA GLY A 80 26.24 -12.85 -9.23
C GLY A 80 24.72 -12.85 -9.02
N GLY A 81 24.18 -11.69 -8.67
CA GLY A 81 22.74 -11.52 -8.43
C GLY A 81 22.24 -10.21 -9.00
N TYR A 82 21.00 -10.21 -9.49
CA TYR A 82 20.26 -9.03 -9.91
C TYR A 82 18.85 -9.08 -9.30
N MET A 83 18.48 -8.03 -8.59
CA MET A 83 17.18 -7.88 -7.94
C MET A 83 16.56 -6.58 -8.42
N GLN A 84 15.28 -6.63 -8.76
CA GLN A 84 14.46 -5.46 -9.08
C GLN A 84 13.09 -5.65 -8.45
N GLN A 85 12.64 -4.66 -7.69
CA GLN A 85 11.39 -4.70 -6.94
C GLN A 85 10.65 -3.38 -7.12
N ASP A 86 9.46 -3.48 -7.72
CA ASP A 86 8.54 -2.36 -7.71
C ASP A 86 7.92 -2.24 -6.32
N GLY A 87 7.79 -1.02 -5.84
CA GLY A 87 7.16 -0.74 -4.55
C GLY A 87 5.65 -0.92 -4.57
N ILE A 88 5.08 -1.45 -3.48
CA ILE A 88 3.62 -1.44 -3.28
C ILE A 88 3.08 -0.02 -3.04
N VAL A 89 3.92 0.93 -2.67
CA VAL A 89 3.60 2.36 -2.65
C VAL A 89 4.09 2.97 -3.96
N PHE A 90 3.25 3.77 -4.61
CA PHE A 90 3.67 4.47 -5.82
C PHE A 90 4.93 5.31 -5.55
N GLY A 91 5.97 5.12 -6.37
CA GLY A 91 7.24 5.84 -6.26
C GLY A 91 8.29 5.23 -5.33
N SER A 92 8.05 4.04 -4.77
CA SER A 92 9.02 3.34 -3.92
C SER A 92 9.71 2.17 -4.62
N ASP A 93 10.26 2.38 -5.81
CA ASP A 93 10.91 1.34 -6.63
C ASP A 93 12.41 1.21 -6.31
N PHE A 94 12.97 0.00 -6.36
CA PHE A 94 14.39 -0.28 -6.06
C PHE A 94 14.99 -1.50 -6.77
#